data_AF-A0AA90XUM2-F1
#
_entry.id   AF-A0AA90XUM2-F1
#
_cell.length_a   1.000
_cell.length_b   1.000
_cell.length_c   1.000
_cell.angle_alpha   90.00
_cell.angle_beta   90.00
_cell.angle_gamma   90.00
#
_symmetry.space_group_name_H-M   'P 1'
#
loop_
_entity.id
_entity.type
_entity.pdbx_description
1 polymer ?
#
loop_
_entity_poly.entity_id
_entity_poly.type
_entity_poly.pdbx_seq_one_letter_code
_entity_poly.pdbx_strand_id
1 'polypeptide(L)'
;MKKHSLAIFAALVLSGCATKWEPLNNPTLTLQEAKKLCHEKAQAQYPVRNEVATRSVQQPTYIKCNKKDDGCSSSGYKSDKVLGFESYAMDVNEDSRNSMFLACMETNGWKKPNWLDAYL
;
A
#
# COMPACT_ATOMS: atom_id res chain seq x y z
N MET A 1 35.67 11.09 17.20
CA MET A 1 34.61 10.08 17.48
C MET A 1 33.26 10.37 16.81
N LYS A 2 32.80 11.62 16.65
CA LYS A 2 31.45 11.94 16.11
C LYS A 2 31.23 11.66 14.60
N LYS A 3 32.27 11.67 13.76
CA LYS A 3 32.14 11.52 12.30
C LYS A 3 31.90 10.07 11.84
N HIS A 4 32.47 9.09 12.53
CA HIS A 4 32.27 7.66 12.21
C HIS A 4 30.86 7.19 12.60
N SER A 5 30.31 7.71 13.70
CA SER A 5 28.94 7.39 14.15
C SER A 5 27.87 7.81 13.13
N LEU A 6 28.07 8.94 12.44
CA LEU A 6 27.14 9.42 11.41
C LEU A 6 27.17 8.53 10.16
N ALA A 7 28.36 8.04 9.78
CA ALA A 7 28.55 7.17 8.62
C ALA A 7 27.93 5.77 8.84
N ILE A 8 28.03 5.23 10.05
CA ILE A 8 27.42 3.93 10.42
C ILE A 8 25.89 4.02 10.41
N PHE A 9 25.34 5.13 10.91
CA PHE A 9 23.88 5.36 10.87
C PHE A 9 23.36 5.49 9.44
N ALA A 10 24.09 6.18 8.55
CA ALA A 10 23.72 6.30 7.13
C ALA A 10 23.71 4.94 6.40
N ALA A 11 24.66 4.05 6.71
CA ALA A 11 24.72 2.71 6.11
C ALA A 11 23.53 1.82 6.54
N LEU A 12 23.07 1.93 7.78
CA LEU A 12 21.93 1.17 8.31
C LEU A 12 20.58 1.64 7.73
N VAL A 13 20.45 2.93 7.38
CA VAL A 13 19.22 3.46 6.76
C VAL A 13 19.12 3.07 5.27
N LEU A 14 20.25 2.74 4.63
CA LEU A 14 20.30 2.35 3.21
C LEU A 14 20.06 0.86 2.97
N SER A 15 20.06 -0.01 3.99
CA SER A 15 19.61 -1.39 3.88
C SER A 15 18.07 -1.46 3.89
N GLY A 16 17.44 -0.81 2.92
CA GLY A 16 16.02 -0.99 2.65
C GLY A 16 15.77 -2.46 2.32
N CYS A 17 14.93 -3.12 3.11
CA CYS A 17 14.54 -4.50 2.89
C CYS A 17 13.78 -4.63 1.57
N ALA A 18 14.50 -4.81 0.47
CA ALA A 18 13.89 -5.26 -0.77
C ALA A 18 13.27 -6.64 -0.49
N THR A 19 11.95 -6.78 -0.61
CA THR A 19 11.33 -8.10 -0.50
C THR A 19 11.87 -8.96 -1.63
N LYS A 20 12.77 -9.89 -1.28
CA LYS A 20 13.45 -10.74 -2.25
C LYS A 20 12.50 -11.87 -2.65
N TRP A 21 12.42 -12.14 -3.94
CA TRP A 21 11.77 -13.35 -4.44
C TRP A 21 12.75 -14.50 -4.26
N GLU A 22 12.24 -15.64 -3.80
CA GLU A 22 13.02 -16.83 -3.55
C GLU A 22 12.63 -17.92 -4.54
N PRO A 23 13.60 -18.60 -5.15
CA PRO A 23 13.31 -19.78 -5.95
C PRO A 23 12.87 -20.91 -5.02
N LEU A 24 11.73 -21.55 -5.32
CA LEU A 24 11.24 -22.70 -4.57
C LEU A 24 12.00 -23.99 -4.91
N ASN A 25 12.58 -24.08 -6.12
CA ASN A 25 13.35 -25.22 -6.62
C ASN A 25 14.39 -24.74 -7.65
N ASN A 26 14.43 -25.36 -8.83
CA ASN A 26 15.14 -24.90 -10.02
C ASN A 26 14.12 -24.35 -11.03
N PRO A 27 13.76 -23.05 -10.96
CA PRO A 27 12.79 -22.45 -11.88
C PRO A 27 13.29 -22.58 -13.31
N THR A 28 12.42 -23.01 -14.23
CA THR A 28 12.74 -23.04 -15.66
C THR A 28 12.84 -21.64 -16.25
N LEU A 29 12.07 -20.69 -15.69
CA LEU A 29 12.09 -19.28 -16.07
C LEU A 29 12.89 -18.46 -15.07
N THR A 30 13.66 -17.50 -15.57
CA THR A 30 14.25 -16.47 -14.72
C THR A 30 13.14 -15.67 -14.03
N LEU A 31 13.49 -15.00 -12.92
CA LEU A 31 12.53 -14.18 -12.16
C LEU A 31 11.86 -13.13 -13.05
N GLN A 32 12.62 -12.52 -13.97
CA GLN A 32 12.12 -11.48 -14.85
C GLN A 32 11.14 -12.04 -15.89
N GLU A 33 11.45 -13.20 -16.48
CA GLU A 33 10.56 -13.87 -17.44
C GLU A 33 9.26 -14.33 -16.76
N ALA A 34 9.36 -14.94 -15.58
CA ALA A 34 8.19 -15.35 -14.80
C ALA A 34 7.32 -14.14 -14.45
N LYS A 35 7.91 -13.03 -13.98
CA LYS A 35 7.18 -11.78 -13.70
C LYS A 35 6.46 -11.26 -14.93
N LYS A 36 7.14 -11.18 -16.07
CA LYS A 36 6.54 -10.70 -17.32
C LYS A 36 5.35 -11.57 -17.71
N LEU A 37 5.56 -12.88 -17.80
CA LEU A 37 4.52 -13.85 -18.15
C LEU A 37 3.31 -13.76 -17.20
N CYS A 38 3.57 -13.71 -15.89
CA CYS A 38 2.52 -13.69 -14.88
C CYS A 38 1.77 -12.35 -14.84
N HIS A 39 2.44 -11.23 -15.10
CA HIS A 39 1.76 -9.95 -15.26
C HIS A 39 0.86 -9.94 -16.49
N GLU A 40 1.34 -10.42 -17.64
CA GLU A 40 0.54 -10.51 -18.87
C GLU A 40 -0.70 -11.40 -18.67
N LYS A 41 -0.53 -12.58 -18.07
CA LYS A 41 -1.66 -13.48 -17.74
C LYS A 41 -2.66 -12.84 -16.77
N ALA A 42 -2.17 -12.24 -15.69
CA ALA A 42 -3.02 -11.62 -14.69
C ALA A 42 -3.79 -10.42 -15.27
N GLN A 43 -3.16 -9.59 -16.10
CA GLN A 43 -3.82 -8.47 -16.78
C GLN A 43 -4.84 -8.94 -17.82
N ALA A 44 -4.56 -10.03 -18.54
CA ALA A 44 -5.50 -10.59 -19.51
C ALA A 44 -6.77 -11.13 -18.84
N GLN A 45 -6.63 -11.78 -17.67
CA GLN A 45 -7.77 -12.32 -16.92
C GLN A 45 -8.50 -11.26 -16.09
N TYR A 46 -7.75 -10.34 -15.48
CA TYR A 46 -8.24 -9.29 -14.59
C TYR A 46 -7.72 -7.93 -15.06
N PRO A 47 -8.24 -7.39 -16.18
CA PRO A 47 -7.82 -6.10 -16.70
C PRO A 47 -8.13 -4.99 -15.70
N VAL A 48 -7.41 -3.86 -15.81
CA VAL A 48 -7.70 -2.67 -14.99
C VAL A 48 -9.15 -2.26 -15.20
N ARG A 49 -9.93 -2.25 -14.11
CA ARG A 49 -11.34 -1.91 -14.12
C ARG A 49 -11.61 -0.90 -13.04
N ASN A 50 -11.56 0.38 -13.43
CA ASN A 50 -11.81 1.47 -12.51
C ASN A 50 -13.32 1.66 -12.31
N GLU A 51 -13.76 1.57 -11.06
CA GLU A 51 -15.13 1.90 -10.65
C GLU A 51 -15.10 2.96 -9.55
N VAL A 52 -16.23 3.65 -9.39
CA VAL A 52 -16.39 4.66 -8.35
C VAL A 52 -16.89 3.98 -7.09
N ALA A 53 -16.08 4.00 -6.04
CA ALA A 53 -16.46 3.61 -4.69
C ALA A 53 -16.75 4.84 -3.84
N THR A 54 -17.48 4.64 -2.75
CA THR A 54 -17.78 5.69 -1.78
C THR A 54 -17.30 5.24 -0.41
N ARG A 55 -16.59 6.11 0.31
CA ARG A 55 -16.19 5.86 1.70
C ARG A 55 -16.61 7.01 2.61
N SER A 56 -16.93 6.67 3.85
CA SER A 56 -17.17 7.66 4.89
C SER A 56 -15.85 8.26 5.35
N VAL A 57 -15.79 9.59 5.42
CA VAL A 57 -14.62 10.34 5.86
C VAL A 57 -15.01 11.36 6.92
N GLN A 58 -14.16 11.54 7.92
CA GLN A 58 -14.32 12.66 8.84
C GLN A 58 -13.79 13.91 8.17
N GLN A 59 -14.66 14.88 7.92
CA GLN A 59 -14.31 16.16 7.34
C GLN A 59 -14.38 17.25 8.42
N PRO A 60 -13.35 18.11 8.55
CA PRO A 60 -13.43 19.25 9.43
C PRO A 60 -14.46 20.24 8.85
N THR A 61 -15.45 20.60 9.67
CA THR A 61 -16.41 21.65 9.36
C THR A 61 -16.29 22.77 10.37
N TYR A 62 -16.66 23.99 9.96
CA TYR A 62 -16.71 25.14 10.86
C TYR A 62 -18.16 25.42 11.21
N ILE A 63 -18.51 25.22 12.47
CA ILE A 63 -19.84 25.51 12.99
C ILE A 63 -19.82 26.78 13.81
N LYS A 64 -20.87 27.59 13.67
CA LYS A 64 -21.04 28.82 14.42
C LYS A 64 -21.25 28.50 15.90
N CYS A 65 -20.59 29.24 16.77
CA CYS A 65 -20.68 29.10 18.23
C CYS A 65 -20.72 30.46 18.91
N ASN A 66 -21.13 30.50 20.18
CA ASN A 66 -21.01 31.73 20.97
C ASN A 66 -19.57 31.87 21.43
N LYS A 67 -19.03 33.10 21.43
CA LYS A 67 -17.65 33.37 21.86
C LYS A 67 -17.36 33.01 23.33
N LYS A 68 -18.42 32.73 24.11
CA LYS A 68 -18.34 32.29 25.51
C LYS A 68 -18.30 30.75 25.64
N ASP A 69 -18.56 30.02 24.55
CA ASP A 69 -18.55 28.56 24.54
C ASP A 69 -17.09 28.06 24.51
N ASP A 70 -16.82 26.99 25.25
CA ASP A 70 -15.49 26.36 25.27
C ASP A 70 -15.08 25.90 23.86
N GLY A 71 -13.86 26.26 23.46
CA GLY A 71 -13.30 25.92 22.15
C GLY A 71 -13.84 26.75 20.99
N CYS A 72 -14.67 27.78 21.24
CA CYS A 72 -15.10 28.73 20.22
C CYS A 72 -14.01 29.76 19.92
N SER A 73 -13.67 29.96 18.65
CA SER A 73 -12.68 30.97 18.26
C SER A 73 -13.21 32.40 18.46
N SER A 74 -12.31 33.39 18.44
CA SER A 74 -12.67 34.81 18.49
C SER A 74 -13.51 35.27 17.29
N SER A 75 -13.47 34.52 16.17
CA SER A 75 -14.32 34.75 14.99
C SER A 75 -15.74 34.18 15.14
N GLY A 76 -16.04 33.47 16.24
CA GLY A 76 -17.37 32.90 16.51
C GLY A 76 -17.63 31.56 15.83
N TYR A 77 -16.56 30.82 15.51
CA TYR A 77 -16.65 29.49 14.89
C TYR A 77 -15.77 28.49 15.63
N LYS A 78 -16.18 27.23 15.66
CA LYS A 78 -15.37 26.11 16.14
C LYS A 78 -15.26 25.05 15.05
N SER A 79 -14.12 24.35 15.03
CA SER A 79 -13.95 23.20 14.14
C SER A 79 -14.58 21.98 14.78
N ASP A 80 -15.42 21.30 14.02
CA ASP A 80 -16.01 20.02 14.41
C ASP A 80 -15.71 18.98 13.33
N LYS A 81 -15.74 17.69 13.68
CA LYS A 81 -15.55 16.59 12.73
C LYS A 81 -16.91 15.98 12.41
N VAL A 82 -17.39 16.23 11.19
CA VAL A 82 -18.63 15.61 10.70
C VAL A 82 -18.30 14.44 9.78
N LEU A 83 -19.17 13.42 9.81
CA LEU A 83 -19.10 12.32 8.88
C LEU A 83 -19.62 12.80 7.51
N GLY A 84 -18.72 12.82 6.52
CA GLY A 84 -19.04 13.05 5.11
C GLY A 84 -18.85 11.77 4.30
N PHE A 85 -19.19 11.85 3.01
CA PHE A 85 -18.91 10.81 2.03
C PHE A 85 -18.02 11.39 0.95
N GLU A 86 -17.04 10.61 0.51
CA GLU A 86 -16.26 10.93 -0.68
C GLU A 86 -16.30 9.78 -1.66
N SER A 87 -16.43 10.15 -2.93
CA SER A 87 -16.31 9.23 -4.05
C SER A 87 -14.88 9.20 -4.54
N TYR A 88 -14.34 8.01 -4.78
CA TYR A 88 -13.00 7.81 -5.31
C TYR A 88 -13.00 6.68 -6.34
N ALA A 89 -12.12 6.78 -7.34
CA ALA A 89 -11.91 5.71 -8.29
C ALA A 89 -11.03 4.62 -7.66
N MET A 90 -11.42 3.36 -7.83
CA MET A 90 -10.62 2.21 -7.45
C MET A 90 -10.64 1.14 -8.54
N ASP A 91 -9.53 0.44 -8.71
CA ASP A 91 -9.47 -0.72 -9.60
C ASP A 91 -10.03 -1.93 -8.86
N VAL A 92 -11.28 -2.29 -9.17
CA VAL A 92 -11.98 -3.39 -8.47
C VAL A 92 -11.36 -4.76 -8.73
N ASN A 93 -10.50 -4.86 -9.74
CA ASN A 93 -9.80 -6.08 -10.09
C ASN A 93 -8.39 -6.17 -9.49
N GLU A 94 -7.91 -5.15 -8.78
CA GLU A 94 -6.51 -5.10 -8.30
C GLU A 94 -6.13 -6.32 -7.46
N ASP A 95 -6.96 -6.67 -6.48
CA ASP A 95 -6.71 -7.79 -5.57
C ASP A 95 -6.73 -9.14 -6.30
N SER A 96 -7.72 -9.37 -7.16
CA SER A 96 -7.81 -10.60 -7.97
C SER A 96 -6.64 -10.73 -8.95
N ARG A 97 -6.25 -9.61 -9.58
CA ARG A 97 -5.08 -9.56 -10.46
C ARG A 97 -3.79 -9.88 -9.70
N ASN A 98 -3.62 -9.31 -8.50
CA ASN A 98 -2.46 -9.59 -7.67
C ASN A 98 -2.43 -11.05 -7.19
N SER A 99 -3.58 -11.61 -6.78
CA SER A 99 -3.71 -13.01 -6.39
C SER A 99 -3.33 -13.96 -7.54
N MET A 100 -3.85 -13.71 -8.74
CA MET A 100 -3.50 -14.48 -9.94
C MET A 100 -2.01 -14.38 -10.30
N PHE A 101 -1.44 -13.17 -10.19
CA PHE A 101 -0.01 -12.96 -10.38
C PHE A 101 0.81 -13.80 -9.40
N LEU A 102 0.50 -13.77 -8.11
CA LEU A 102 1.21 -14.53 -7.07
C LEU A 102 1.10 -16.04 -7.31
N ALA A 103 -0.10 -16.54 -7.61
CA ALA A 103 -0.32 -17.95 -7.94
C ALA A 103 0.49 -18.37 -9.18
N CYS A 104 0.51 -17.53 -10.22
CA CYS A 104 1.32 -17.79 -11.40
C CYS A 104 2.82 -17.82 -11.07
N MET A 105 3.32 -16.90 -10.24
CA MET A 105 4.73 -16.90 -9.83
C MET A 105 5.10 -18.19 -9.10
N GLU A 106 4.25 -18.64 -8.17
CA GLU A 106 4.45 -19.88 -7.43
C GLU A 106 4.49 -21.11 -8.36
N THR A 107 3.58 -21.19 -9.33
CA THR A 107 3.60 -22.27 -10.34
C THR A 107 4.86 -22.24 -11.22
N ASN A 108 5.50 -21.07 -11.36
CA ASN A 108 6.77 -20.92 -12.07
C ASN A 108 7.99 -21.01 -11.14
N GLY A 109 7.80 -21.50 -9.91
CA GLY A 109 8.88 -21.80 -8.97
C GLY A 109 9.39 -20.58 -8.19
N TRP A 110 8.63 -19.49 -8.11
CA TRP A 110 9.01 -18.28 -7.40
C TRP A 110 8.03 -17.95 -6.28
N LYS A 111 8.53 -17.82 -5.05
CA LYS A 111 7.74 -17.37 -3.89
C LYS A 111 8.22 -16.03 -3.40
N LYS A 112 7.29 -15.22 -2.92
CA LYS A 112 7.61 -14.05 -2.10
C LYS A 112 7.52 -14.49 -0.63
N PRO A 113 8.62 -14.49 0.14
CA PRO A 113 8.58 -14.84 1.54
C PRO A 113 7.63 -13.89 2.26
N ASN A 114 6.75 -14.45 3.08
CA ASN A 114 5.92 -13.64 3.95
C ASN A 114 6.81 -13.15 5.10
N TRP A 115 6.58 -11.94 5.62
CA TRP A 115 7.39 -11.40 6.73
C TRP A 115 7.26 -12.24 8.01
N LEU A 116 6.21 -13.06 8.12
CA LEU A 116 6.01 -14.06 9.17
C LEU A 116 6.84 -15.34 8.96
N ASP A 117 7.16 -15.70 7.71
CA ASP A 117 7.96 -16.89 7.37
C ASP A 117 9.44 -16.71 7.72
N ALA A 118 9.89 -15.48 8.02
CA ALA A 118 11.27 -15.16 8.37
C ALA A 118 11.61 -15.37 9.87
N TYR A 119 10.62 -15.74 10.69
CA TYR A 119 10.73 -15.90 12.14
C TYR A 119 10.28 -17.28 12.65
N LEU A 120 10.03 -18.23 11.74
CA LEU A 120 9.80 -19.65 12.01
C LEU A 120 10.98 -20.47 11.49
#